data_AF-A0A485LGZ0-F1
#
_entry.id   AF-A0A485LGZ0-F1
#
_cell.length_a   1.000
_cell.length_b   1.000
_cell.length_c   1.000
_cell.angle_alpha   90.00
_cell.angle_beta   90.00
_cell.angle_gamma   90.00
#
_symmetry.space_group_name_H-M   'P 1'
#
loop_
_entity.id
_entity.type
_entity.pdbx_description
1 polymer ?
#
loop_
_entity_poly.entity_id
_entity_poly.type
_entity_poly.pdbx_seq_one_letter_code
_entity_poly.pdbx_strand_id
1 'polypeptide(L)'
;MSLVVCHPLAQVHLSRGSIDLPHNVPPTVKYLGLNTQLALVGVNCTNITVLRPSGATRISGLSLPKSLTFMFFFQSVVDHWTMSSETFDALSQLTPTNELTYYYGMARGVHYESVAISTSQADCDAADGTLRELWPHRPILTHRLHSRTR
;
A
#
# COMPACT_ATOMS: atom_id res chain seq x y z
N MET A 1 -31.23 20.09 14.25
CA MET A 1 -30.76 20.38 12.88
C MET A 1 -29.32 19.88 12.77
N SER A 2 -29.10 18.75 12.10
CA SER A 2 -27.77 18.23 11.76
C SER A 2 -27.93 17.31 10.56
N LEU A 3 -27.51 17.79 9.39
CA LEU A 3 -27.39 17.00 8.18
C LEU A 3 -26.09 16.19 8.31
N VAL A 4 -26.20 14.88 8.43
CA VAL A 4 -25.07 13.97 8.18
C VAL A 4 -25.09 13.69 6.68
N VAL A 5 -24.26 14.40 5.93
CA VAL A 5 -24.09 14.18 4.49
C VAL A 5 -23.14 13.00 4.31
N CYS A 6 -23.69 11.81 4.07
CA CYS A 6 -22.93 10.67 3.57
C CYS A 6 -22.56 10.93 2.10
N HIS A 7 -21.39 11.52 1.86
CA HIS A 7 -20.79 11.46 0.53
C HIS A 7 -20.20 10.06 0.32
N PRO A 8 -20.63 9.29 -0.70
CA PRO A 8 -19.90 8.10 -1.07
C PRO A 8 -18.53 8.54 -1.59
N LEU A 9 -17.46 8.21 -0.86
CA LEU A 9 -16.09 8.37 -1.35
C LEU A 9 -15.96 7.58 -2.66
N ALA A 10 -15.49 8.22 -3.73
CA ALA A 10 -15.25 7.51 -4.98
C ALA A 10 -14.20 6.42 -4.75
N GLN A 11 -14.60 5.16 -4.98
CA GLN A 11 -13.74 3.98 -4.92
C GLN A 11 -13.49 3.48 -6.33
N VAL A 12 -12.22 3.18 -6.64
CA VAL A 12 -11.84 2.55 -7.91
C VAL A 12 -11.14 1.23 -7.62
N HIS A 13 -11.50 0.21 -8.38
CA HIS A 13 -10.84 -1.09 -8.37
C HIS A 13 -10.22 -1.33 -9.75
N LEU A 14 -8.89 -1.44 -9.83
CA LEU A 14 -8.19 -1.86 -11.04
C LEU A 14 -7.76 -3.32 -10.89
N SER A 15 -8.03 -4.17 -11.89
CA SER A 15 -7.68 -5.60 -11.87
C SER A 15 -7.03 -6.05 -13.17
N ARG A 16 -5.76 -6.48 -13.11
CA ARG A 16 -4.98 -7.03 -14.24
C ARG A 16 -3.85 -7.95 -13.75
N GLY A 17 -3.38 -8.87 -14.61
CA GLY A 17 -2.21 -9.70 -14.32
C GLY A 17 -0.98 -8.88 -13.92
N SER A 18 -0.67 -7.84 -14.69
CA SER A 18 0.23 -6.73 -14.36
C SER A 18 -0.50 -5.39 -14.54
N ILE A 19 -0.20 -4.41 -13.68
CA ILE A 19 -0.52 -3.00 -13.94
C ILE A 19 0.81 -2.33 -14.30
N ASP A 20 1.10 -2.26 -15.59
CA ASP A 20 2.42 -1.91 -16.15
C ASP A 20 2.42 -0.63 -17.00
N LEU A 21 1.28 0.03 -17.12
CA LEU A 21 1.15 1.33 -17.80
C LEU A 21 0.93 2.44 -16.78
N PRO A 22 1.49 3.65 -17.04
CA PRO A 22 1.23 4.81 -16.20
C PRO A 22 -0.27 5.07 -16.09
N HIS A 23 -0.79 4.90 -14.88
CA HIS A 23 -2.19 5.17 -14.59
C HIS A 23 -2.28 6.34 -13.62
N ASN A 24 -2.85 7.44 -14.11
CA ASN A 24 -3.22 8.58 -13.27
C ASN A 24 -4.56 8.28 -12.62
N VAL A 25 -4.55 8.20 -11.29
CA VAL A 25 -5.78 8.03 -10.51
C VAL A 25 -6.54 9.36 -10.51
N PRO A 26 -7.84 9.39 -10.87
CA PRO A 26 -8.63 10.62 -10.87
C PRO A 26 -8.62 11.32 -9.50
N PRO A 27 -8.60 12.66 -9.45
CA PRO A 27 -8.43 13.41 -8.20
C PRO A 27 -9.60 13.26 -7.21
N THR A 28 -10.75 12.81 -7.70
CA THR A 28 -11.95 12.52 -6.89
C THR A 28 -11.83 11.23 -6.10
N VAL A 29 -10.92 10.33 -6.47
CA VAL A 29 -10.74 9.03 -5.82
C VAL A 29 -9.95 9.22 -4.52
N LYS A 30 -10.55 8.79 -3.41
CA LYS A 30 -9.90 8.82 -2.08
C LYS A 30 -9.51 7.44 -1.58
N TYR A 31 -10.18 6.42 -2.09
CA TYR A 31 -9.89 5.02 -1.79
C TYR A 31 -9.59 4.29 -3.09
N LEU A 32 -8.43 3.65 -3.16
CA LEU A 32 -8.00 2.91 -4.33
C LEU A 32 -7.67 1.47 -3.96
N GLY A 33 -8.41 0.53 -4.56
CA GLY A 33 -8.07 -0.89 -4.56
C GLY A 33 -7.34 -1.26 -5.84
N LEU A 34 -6.16 -1.86 -5.71
CA LEU A 34 -5.38 -2.35 -6.86
C LEU A 34 -5.24 -3.85 -6.70
N ASN A 35 -5.82 -4.62 -7.62
CA ASN A 35 -5.69 -6.07 -7.65
C ASN A 35 -4.76 -6.45 -8.80
N THR A 36 -3.62 -7.02 -8.47
CA THR A 36 -2.66 -7.52 -9.45
C THR A 36 -2.16 -8.89 -9.03
N GLN A 37 -1.65 -9.68 -9.97
CA GLN A 37 -1.10 -11.01 -9.69
C GLN A 37 0.43 -11.03 -9.75
N LEU A 38 1.06 -9.93 -10.21
CA LEU A 38 2.50 -9.89 -10.45
C LEU A 38 3.09 -8.53 -10.07
N ALA A 39 2.76 -7.47 -10.82
CA ALA A 39 3.48 -6.21 -10.72
C ALA A 39 2.57 -4.99 -10.69
N LEU A 40 2.92 -4.04 -9.82
CA LEU A 40 2.35 -2.70 -9.74
C LEU A 40 3.40 -1.67 -10.15
N VAL A 41 3.32 -1.19 -11.38
CA VAL A 41 4.33 -0.31 -11.99
C VAL A 41 3.72 1.01 -12.44
N GLY A 42 4.34 2.13 -12.06
CA GLY A 42 4.06 3.45 -12.64
C GLY A 42 2.70 4.06 -12.28
N VAL A 43 2.05 3.62 -11.19
CA VAL A 43 0.74 4.15 -10.80
C VAL A 43 0.89 5.44 -10.00
N ASN A 44 0.25 6.51 -10.47
CA ASN A 44 0.23 7.80 -9.79
C ASN A 44 -1.00 7.91 -8.87
N CYS A 45 -0.77 7.78 -7.57
CA CYS A 45 -1.78 7.79 -6.52
C CYS A 45 -1.80 9.10 -5.72
N THR A 46 -1.25 10.20 -6.23
CA THR A 46 -1.06 11.48 -5.50
C THR A 46 -2.30 12.12 -4.90
N ASN A 47 -3.51 11.66 -5.20
CA ASN A 47 -4.76 12.22 -4.68
C ASN A 47 -5.50 11.33 -3.67
N ILE A 48 -4.97 10.15 -3.35
CA ILE A 48 -5.66 9.17 -2.50
C ILE A 48 -5.35 9.39 -1.01
N THR A 49 -6.24 8.84 -0.18
CA THR A 49 -6.12 8.81 1.28
C THR A 49 -5.92 7.38 1.77
N VAL A 50 -6.48 6.41 1.05
CA VAL A 50 -6.39 4.99 1.37
C VAL A 50 -5.97 4.19 0.14
N LEU A 51 -4.98 3.32 0.31
CA LEU A 51 -4.50 2.41 -0.72
C LEU A 51 -4.62 0.95 -0.26
N ARG A 52 -5.18 0.09 -1.10
CA ARG A 52 -5.21 -1.36 -0.89
C ARG A 52 -4.59 -2.07 -2.09
N PRO A 53 -3.27 -2.31 -2.12
CA PRO A 53 -2.71 -3.25 -3.07
C PRO A 53 -3.07 -4.69 -2.65
N SER A 54 -3.40 -5.50 -3.64
CA SER A 54 -3.77 -6.89 -3.50
C SER A 54 -3.01 -7.73 -4.51
N GLY A 55 -2.38 -8.82 -4.06
CA GLY A 55 -1.68 -9.80 -4.89
C GLY A 55 -0.39 -9.31 -5.58
N ALA A 56 0.13 -8.13 -5.23
CA ALA A 56 1.37 -7.63 -5.82
C ALA A 56 2.60 -8.36 -5.28
N THR A 57 3.51 -8.76 -6.17
CA THR A 57 4.84 -9.27 -5.81
C THR A 57 5.95 -8.27 -6.10
N ARG A 58 5.80 -7.45 -7.14
CA ARG A 58 6.74 -6.36 -7.46
C ARG A 58 6.03 -5.02 -7.45
N ILE A 59 6.64 -4.00 -6.87
CA ILE A 59 6.12 -2.62 -6.88
C ILE A 59 7.23 -1.67 -7.34
N SER A 60 6.96 -0.82 -8.32
CA SER A 60 7.94 0.18 -8.77
C SER A 60 7.26 1.43 -9.32
N GLY A 61 7.83 2.61 -9.06
CA GLY A 61 7.27 3.86 -9.61
C GLY A 61 5.85 4.18 -9.12
N LEU A 62 5.49 3.73 -7.92
CA LEU A 62 4.24 4.09 -7.25
C LEU A 62 4.41 5.45 -6.58
N SER A 63 3.60 6.45 -6.95
CA SER A 63 3.65 7.80 -6.35
C SER A 63 2.59 7.95 -5.26
N LEU A 64 3.01 8.14 -4.00
CA LEU A 64 2.10 8.27 -2.85
C LEU A 64 2.14 9.67 -2.23
N PRO A 65 0.98 10.23 -1.82
CA PRO A 65 0.94 11.54 -1.20
C PRO A 65 1.16 11.48 0.32
N LYS A 66 1.68 12.57 0.92
CA LYS A 66 1.76 12.70 2.39
C LYS A 66 0.39 12.67 3.09
N SER A 67 -0.68 12.92 2.35
CA SER A 67 -2.08 12.79 2.80
C SER A 67 -2.57 11.34 2.88
N LEU A 68 -1.77 10.35 2.45
CA LEU A 68 -2.08 8.95 2.66
C LEU A 68 -2.19 8.68 4.17
N THR A 69 -3.32 8.17 4.61
CA THR A 69 -3.57 7.82 6.01
C THR A 69 -3.59 6.32 6.23
N PHE A 70 -3.89 5.52 5.20
CA PHE A 70 -3.95 4.08 5.40
C PHE A 70 -3.46 3.29 4.18
N MET A 71 -2.67 2.26 4.44
CA MET A 71 -2.27 1.29 3.40
C MET A 71 -2.51 -0.14 3.90
N PHE A 72 -3.21 -0.95 3.10
CA PHE A 72 -3.49 -2.34 3.44
C PHE A 72 -3.01 -3.30 2.35
N PHE A 73 -1.99 -4.09 2.66
CA PHE A 73 -1.56 -5.19 1.82
C PHE A 73 -2.44 -6.42 2.05
N PHE A 74 -3.32 -6.69 1.10
CA PHE A 74 -4.10 -7.91 1.10
C PHE A 74 -3.40 -8.98 0.25
N GLN A 75 -3.09 -10.14 0.81
CA GLN A 75 -2.51 -11.28 0.05
C GLN A 75 -1.32 -10.88 -0.86
N SER A 76 -0.46 -9.95 -0.41
CA SER A 76 0.67 -9.45 -1.19
C SER A 76 1.97 -9.92 -0.57
N VAL A 77 2.88 -10.48 -1.37
CA VAL A 77 4.21 -10.92 -0.95
C VAL A 77 5.21 -10.16 -1.81
N VAL A 78 5.66 -9.00 -1.33
CA VAL A 78 6.41 -8.04 -2.14
C VAL A 78 7.91 -8.33 -2.09
N ASP A 79 8.46 -9.04 -3.07
CA ASP A 79 9.88 -9.40 -3.08
C ASP A 79 10.79 -8.29 -3.62
N HIS A 80 10.22 -7.31 -4.32
CA HIS A 80 10.92 -6.16 -4.90
C HIS A 80 10.05 -4.89 -4.80
N TRP A 81 10.57 -3.85 -4.12
CA TRP A 81 9.93 -2.53 -4.14
C TRP A 81 10.92 -1.37 -4.30
N THR A 82 10.87 -0.70 -5.45
CA THR A 82 11.57 0.58 -5.70
C THR A 82 10.60 1.76 -5.61
N MET A 83 10.99 2.82 -4.92
CA MET A 83 10.15 4.01 -4.72
C MET A 83 10.98 5.29 -4.71
N SER A 84 10.34 6.42 -5.01
CA SER A 84 10.96 7.74 -4.89
C SER A 84 11.07 8.18 -3.44
N SER A 85 11.86 9.24 -3.19
CA SER A 85 12.03 9.81 -1.85
C SER A 85 10.71 10.30 -1.24
N GLU A 86 9.83 10.86 -2.07
CA GLU A 86 8.52 11.38 -1.67
C GLU A 86 7.57 10.25 -1.26
N THR A 87 7.59 9.13 -2.00
CA THR A 87 6.81 7.94 -1.65
C THR A 87 7.32 7.33 -0.35
N PHE A 88 8.65 7.27 -0.15
CA PHE A 88 9.23 6.83 1.12
C PHE A 88 8.78 7.72 2.29
N ASP A 89 8.82 9.04 2.12
CA ASP A 89 8.37 10.01 3.11
C ASP A 89 6.89 9.90 3.44
N ALA A 90 6.05 9.56 2.46
CA ALA A 90 4.62 9.32 2.68
C ALA A 90 4.39 8.07 3.54
N LEU A 91 5.12 6.99 3.25
CA LEU A 91 5.00 5.70 3.96
C LEU A 91 5.61 5.72 5.36
N SER A 92 6.71 6.45 5.56
CA SER A 92 7.39 6.55 6.86
C SER A 92 6.55 7.23 7.94
N GLN A 93 5.50 7.96 7.54
CA GLN A 93 4.52 8.58 8.44
C GLN A 93 3.38 7.64 8.85
N LEU A 94 3.35 6.40 8.33
CA LEU A 94 2.36 5.39 8.69
C LEU A 94 2.94 4.48 9.79
N THR A 95 2.10 4.12 10.75
CA THR A 95 2.48 3.20 11.83
C THR A 95 1.97 1.78 11.54
N PRO A 96 2.79 0.73 11.66
CA PRO A 96 2.30 -0.64 11.58
C PRO A 96 1.16 -0.91 12.58
N THR A 97 0.08 -1.54 12.11
CA THR A 97 -1.07 -1.87 12.96
C THR A 97 -1.63 -3.25 12.61
N ASN A 98 -2.18 -3.94 13.62
CA ASN A 98 -2.98 -5.16 13.46
C ASN A 98 -4.48 -4.87 13.38
N GLU A 99 -4.86 -3.60 13.53
CA GLU A 99 -6.24 -3.17 13.48
C GLU A 99 -6.70 -3.01 12.02
N LEU A 100 -7.73 -3.77 11.68
CA LEU A 100 -8.46 -3.62 10.42
C LEU A 100 -9.57 -2.56 10.52
N THR A 101 -9.57 -1.71 11.56
CA THR A 101 -10.72 -0.92 12.06
C THR A 101 -11.32 0.03 11.03
N TYR A 102 -12.03 -0.48 10.02
CA TYR A 102 -12.80 0.20 8.98
C TYR A 102 -12.19 1.51 8.43
N TYR A 103 -11.77 1.43 7.15
CA TYR A 103 -11.24 2.45 6.23
C TYR A 103 -11.84 3.87 6.23
N TYR A 104 -12.83 4.16 7.06
CA TYR A 104 -13.69 5.35 7.03
C TYR A 104 -13.39 6.41 8.10
N GLY A 105 -12.32 6.25 8.91
CA GLY A 105 -11.97 7.28 9.91
C GLY A 105 -10.70 7.04 10.73
N MET A 106 -9.80 6.14 10.31
CA MET A 106 -8.66 5.72 11.12
C MET A 106 -7.47 6.68 11.17
N ALA A 107 -6.75 6.57 12.29
CA ALA A 107 -5.38 7.03 12.50
C ALA A 107 -4.42 6.49 11.42
N ARG A 108 -3.32 7.21 11.21
CA ARG A 108 -2.33 6.91 10.17
C ARG A 108 -1.73 5.51 10.37
N GLY A 109 -1.96 4.58 9.46
CA GLY A 109 -1.59 3.18 9.67
C GLY A 109 -1.19 2.41 8.40
N VAL A 110 -0.41 1.36 8.59
CA VAL A 110 -0.18 0.33 7.57
C VAL A 110 -0.49 -1.04 8.15
N HIS A 111 -1.31 -1.81 7.43
CA HIS A 111 -1.65 -3.18 7.80
C HIS A 111 -1.12 -4.16 6.74
N TYR A 112 -0.52 -5.24 7.20
CA TYR A 112 -0.02 -6.32 6.36
C TYR A 112 -0.12 -7.66 7.11
N GLU A 113 -0.64 -8.69 6.45
CA GLU A 113 -0.72 -10.04 7.04
C GLU A 113 0.53 -10.88 6.75
N SER A 114 1.19 -10.70 5.59
CA SER A 114 2.35 -11.51 5.15
C SER A 114 3.22 -10.76 4.14
N VAL A 115 3.67 -9.56 4.50
CA VAL A 115 4.56 -8.75 3.66
C VAL A 115 5.99 -8.85 4.15
N ALA A 116 6.82 -9.51 3.35
CA ALA A 116 8.22 -9.13 3.23
C ALA A 116 8.31 -8.00 2.20
N ILE A 117 9.21 -7.04 2.40
CA ILE A 117 9.62 -6.07 1.38
C ILE A 117 11.13 -6.16 1.34
N SER A 118 11.64 -6.73 0.26
CA SER A 118 13.07 -6.72 -0.06
C SER A 118 13.29 -5.95 -1.36
N THR A 119 14.50 -5.46 -1.56
CA THR A 119 14.98 -4.93 -2.84
C THR A 119 16.46 -5.29 -2.93
N SER A 120 16.90 -5.85 -4.05
CA SER A 120 18.31 -6.22 -4.20
C SER A 120 19.20 -4.98 -4.32
N GLN A 121 20.47 -5.08 -3.95
CA GLN A 121 21.43 -3.97 -4.10
C GLN A 121 21.52 -3.54 -5.57
N ALA A 122 21.61 -4.50 -6.50
CA ALA A 122 21.68 -4.23 -7.93
C ALA A 122 20.45 -3.45 -8.46
N ASP A 123 19.26 -3.81 -7.99
CA ASP A 123 18.02 -3.10 -8.34
C ASP A 123 17.97 -1.67 -7.77
N CYS A 124 18.51 -1.47 -6.57
CA CYS A 124 18.60 -0.14 -5.95
C CYS A 124 19.63 0.74 -6.67
N ASP A 125 20.79 0.18 -7.01
CA ASP A 125 21.87 0.85 -7.72
C ASP A 125 21.41 1.27 -9.12
N ALA A 126 20.68 0.40 -9.83
CA ALA A 126 20.13 0.70 -11.15
C ALA A 126 19.11 1.85 -11.16
N ALA A 127 18.56 2.20 -9.99
CA ALA A 127 17.63 3.32 -9.81
C ALA A 127 18.30 4.55 -9.17
N ASP A 128 19.64 4.58 -9.06
CA ASP A 128 20.41 5.60 -8.35
C ASP A 128 19.90 5.85 -6.91
N GLY A 129 19.37 4.80 -6.29
CA GLY A 129 18.70 4.85 -4.99
C GLY A 129 19.58 4.45 -3.81
N THR A 130 19.04 4.62 -2.60
CA THR A 130 19.65 4.11 -1.36
C THR A 130 18.73 3.11 -0.68
N LEU A 131 19.24 1.94 -0.28
CA LEU A 131 18.47 0.99 0.52
C LEU A 131 18.16 1.61 1.89
N ARG A 132 16.88 1.66 2.25
CA ARG A 132 16.39 2.19 3.52
C ARG A 132 15.34 1.26 4.09
N GLU A 133 15.40 1.05 5.40
CA GLU A 133 14.38 0.29 6.10
C GLU A 133 13.08 1.11 6.22
N LEU A 134 11.95 0.49 5.85
CA LEU A 134 10.61 1.01 6.14
C LEU A 134 10.08 0.38 7.43
N TRP A 135 9.50 1.22 8.29
CA TRP A 135 8.88 0.83 9.57
C TRP A 135 9.83 -0.02 10.44
N PRO A 136 10.84 0.61 11.07
CA PRO A 136 11.74 -0.10 11.97
C PRO A 136 10.94 -0.76 13.11
N HIS A 137 11.41 -1.93 13.58
CA HIS A 137 10.80 -2.70 14.68
C HIS A 137 9.40 -3.28 14.41
N ARG A 138 9.15 -3.76 13.19
CA ARG A 138 7.90 -4.47 12.87
C ARG A 138 7.65 -5.58 13.90
N PRO A 139 6.47 -5.63 14.57
CA PRO A 139 6.11 -6.78 15.37
C PRO A 139 6.10 -8.00 14.46
N ILE A 140 6.86 -9.04 14.82
CA ILE A 140 6.79 -10.34 14.16
C ILE A 140 5.36 -10.84 14.44
N LEU A 141 4.49 -10.73 13.44
CA LEU A 141 3.15 -11.30 13.51
C LEU A 141 3.30 -12.82 13.41
N THR A 142 3.52 -13.48 14.55
CA THR A 142 3.27 -14.92 14.65
C THR A 142 1.78 -15.10 14.41
N HIS A 143 1.40 -15.48 13.20
CA HIS A 143 0.09 -16.02 12.93
C HIS A 143 -0.08 -17.21 13.87
N ARG A 144 -0.83 -17.03 14.97
CA ARG A 144 -1.48 -18.17 15.62
C ARG A 144 -2.51 -18.65 14.61
N LEU A 145 -2.06 -19.52 13.71
CA LEU A 145 -2.94 -20.46 13.03
C LEU A 145 -3.75 -21.09 14.16
N HIS A 146 -5.00 -20.65 14.31
CA HIS A 146 -5.95 -21.39 15.10
C HIS A 146 -6.11 -22.71 14.34
N SER A 147 -5.31 -23.71 14.73
CA SER A 147 -5.57 -25.08 14.40
C SER A 147 -6.98 -25.35 14.90
N ARG A 148 -7.94 -25.39 13.98
CA ARG A 148 -9.22 -26.03 14.24
C ARG A 148 -8.89 -27.49 14.52
N THR A 149 -8.72 -27.82 15.79
CA THR A 149 -8.81 -29.18 16.28
C THR A 149 -10.18 -29.71 15.88
N ARG A 150 -10.15 -30.88 15.25
CA ARG A 150 -11.29 -31.62 14.71
C ARG A 150 -12.40 -31.82 15.73
#